data_AF-A0A812HVL4-F1
#
_entry.id   AF-A0A812HVL4-F1
#
_cell.length_a   1.000
_cell.length_b   1.000
_cell.length_c   1.000
_cell.angle_alpha   90.00
_cell.angle_beta   90.00
_cell.angle_gamma   90.00
#
_symmetry.space_group_name_H-M   'P 1'
#
loop_
_entity.id
_entity.type
_entity.pdbx_description
1 polymer ?
#
loop_
_entity_poly.entity_id
_entity_poly.type
_entity_poly.pdbx_seq_one_letter_code
_entity_poly.pdbx_strand_id
1 'polypeptide(L)'
;MNYAIEFHDANYPFLNVAARKKALKHSLLSVVEGLAIIKLGKHEYAIEPGQYFWIPQGCLSSLTFLPNTRVTRCDFSVRLTDAFAQQAGYVKPSALLSALIEKLVTTKARSEHQMDLLAVVRHEVLTLKPMLTSSPLTDSINKWKPGCDSSISIELCLVLTLREARKMKLSGKKQADIVAKLFNNNDEEYEQLCFLVFGEAL
;
A
#
# COMPACT_ATOMS: atom_id res chain seq x y z
N MET A 1 -21.59 9.70 -12.47
CA MET A 1 -21.37 10.89 -11.64
C MET A 1 -19.99 10.75 -10.99
N ASN A 2 -19.02 11.60 -11.36
CA ASN A 2 -17.67 11.55 -10.78
C ASN A 2 -17.66 12.39 -9.50
N TYR A 3 -17.70 11.75 -8.34
CA TYR A 3 -17.67 12.44 -7.05
C TYR A 3 -16.31 13.11 -6.82
N ALA A 4 -16.31 14.21 -6.06
CA ALA A 4 -15.09 14.94 -5.74
C ALA A 4 -14.23 14.21 -4.70
N ILE A 5 -14.86 13.39 -3.85
CA ILE A 5 -14.21 12.55 -2.85
C ILE A 5 -14.79 11.14 -2.96
N GLU A 6 -13.94 10.13 -2.88
CA GLU A 6 -14.33 8.72 -2.94
C GLU A 6 -13.74 7.96 -1.75
N PHE A 7 -14.52 7.05 -1.17
CA PHE A 7 -14.07 6.13 -0.14
C PHE A 7 -14.03 4.70 -0.68
N HIS A 8 -12.96 3.97 -0.35
CA HIS A 8 -12.77 2.58 -0.71
C HIS A 8 -12.36 1.80 0.55
N ASP A 9 -12.98 0.64 0.74
CA ASP A 9 -12.54 -0.40 1.68
C ASP A 9 -12.16 -1.61 0.83
N ALA A 10 -10.88 -1.96 0.84
CA ALA A 10 -10.32 -2.95 -0.07
C ALA A 10 -9.60 -4.05 0.71
N ASN A 11 -9.87 -5.29 0.33
CA ASN A 11 -9.17 -6.46 0.83
C ASN A 11 -8.32 -7.07 -0.29
N TYR A 12 -7.04 -7.35 0.02
CA TYR A 12 -6.07 -7.96 -0.86
C TYR A 12 -5.73 -9.35 -0.32
N PRO A 13 -6.41 -10.42 -0.77
CA PRO A 13 -6.14 -11.78 -0.28
C PRO A 13 -4.74 -12.29 -0.69
N PHE A 14 -4.24 -11.81 -1.83
CA PHE A 14 -2.94 -12.15 -2.39
C PHE A 14 -2.04 -10.93 -2.52
N LEU A 15 -0.74 -11.15 -2.75
CA LEU A 15 0.25 -10.11 -2.98
C LEU A 15 -0.14 -9.27 -4.21
N ASN A 16 -0.44 -8.00 -3.97
CA ASN A 16 -0.74 -7.04 -5.01
C ASN A 16 0.39 -6.02 -5.14
N VAL A 17 1.05 -5.98 -6.29
CA VAL A 17 2.13 -5.02 -6.58
C VAL A 17 1.64 -4.06 -7.65
N ALA A 18 1.27 -2.85 -7.23
CA ALA A 18 0.82 -1.81 -8.14
C ALA A 18 2.00 -1.20 -8.92
N ALA A 19 1.77 -0.89 -10.20
CA ALA A 19 2.75 -0.20 -11.02
C ALA A 19 3.13 1.17 -10.44
N ARG A 20 4.39 1.57 -10.62
CA ARG A 20 4.88 2.89 -10.22
C ARG A 20 4.31 3.97 -11.14
N LYS A 21 3.46 4.84 -10.60
CA LYS A 21 2.81 5.91 -11.37
C LYS A 21 2.62 7.18 -10.56
N LYS A 22 2.45 8.31 -11.23
CA LYS A 22 2.08 9.57 -10.57
C LYS A 22 0.63 9.44 -10.06
N ALA A 23 0.41 9.80 -8.80
CA ALA A 23 -0.93 9.84 -8.23
C ALA A 23 -1.78 10.88 -8.96
N LEU A 24 -2.96 10.48 -9.43
CA LEU A 24 -3.89 11.38 -10.12
C LEU A 24 -4.79 12.15 -9.15
N LYS A 25 -4.79 11.77 -7.88
CA LYS A 25 -5.62 12.32 -6.80
C LYS A 25 -4.75 12.42 -5.55
N HIS A 26 -5.12 13.27 -4.59
CA HIS A 26 -4.61 13.12 -3.23
C HIS A 26 -5.30 11.92 -2.58
N SER A 27 -4.62 11.22 -1.68
CA SER A 27 -5.17 10.05 -1.02
C SER A 27 -4.73 9.96 0.44
N LEU A 28 -5.68 9.68 1.33
CA LEU A 28 -5.42 9.17 2.67
C LEU A 28 -5.59 7.66 2.64
N LEU A 29 -4.51 6.91 2.86
CA LEU A 29 -4.51 5.45 2.98
C LEU A 29 -4.40 5.09 4.46
N SER A 30 -5.20 4.12 4.93
CA SER A 30 -5.01 3.49 6.23
C SER A 30 -4.94 1.98 6.10
N VAL A 31 -4.09 1.35 6.90
CA VAL A 31 -4.02 -0.11 6.99
C VAL A 31 -4.83 -0.57 8.18
N VAL A 32 -5.83 -1.41 7.93
CA VAL A 32 -6.69 -1.99 8.98
C VAL A 32 -6.06 -3.29 9.47
N GLU A 33 -5.64 -4.14 8.54
CA GLU A 33 -5.03 -5.45 8.80
C GLU A 33 -3.95 -5.74 7.75
N GLY A 34 -2.96 -6.57 8.10
CA GLY A 34 -1.86 -6.94 7.22
C GLY A 34 -0.78 -5.86 7.10
N LEU A 35 -0.19 -5.72 5.92
CA LEU A 35 0.91 -4.78 5.69
C LEU A 35 0.84 -4.17 4.28
N ALA A 36 0.94 -2.85 4.20
CA ALA A 36 1.18 -2.16 2.95
C ALA A 36 2.61 -1.59 2.91
N ILE A 37 3.21 -1.56 1.73
CA ILE A 37 4.52 -0.94 1.50
C ILE A 37 4.34 0.09 0.40
N ILE A 38 4.72 1.35 0.67
CA ILE A 38 4.76 2.39 -0.36
C ILE A 38 6.21 2.70 -0.73
N LYS A 39 6.52 2.65 -2.02
CA LYS A 39 7.82 3.07 -2.56
C LYS A 39 7.75 4.52 -3.00
N LEU A 40 8.62 5.36 -2.43
CA LEU A 40 8.82 6.75 -2.82
C LEU A 40 10.28 6.95 -3.22
N GLY A 41 10.51 7.20 -4.51
CA GLY A 41 11.87 7.30 -5.04
C GLY A 41 12.63 5.97 -4.90
N LYS A 42 13.69 5.97 -4.09
CA LYS A 42 14.51 4.78 -3.80
C LYS A 42 14.12 4.08 -2.50
N HIS A 43 13.30 4.72 -1.66
CA HIS A 43 12.94 4.21 -0.34
C HIS A 43 11.57 3.55 -0.35
N GLU A 44 11.45 2.49 0.42
CA GLU A 44 10.18 1.81 0.72
C GLU A 44 9.78 2.12 2.16
N TYR A 45 8.50 2.33 2.42
CA TYR A 45 7.97 2.68 3.74
C TYR A 45 6.89 1.68 4.11
N ALA A 46 7.04 1.05 5.28
CA ALA A 46 6.10 0.06 5.81
C ALA A 46 4.93 0.77 6.49
N ILE A 47 3.71 0.50 6.07
CA ILE A 47 2.49 1.04 6.66
C ILE A 47 1.80 -0.12 7.37
N GLU A 48 1.90 -0.10 8.70
CA GLU A 48 1.43 -1.16 9.59
C GLU A 48 -0.03 -0.92 10.03
N PRO A 49 -0.72 -1.93 10.60
CA PRO A 49 -2.08 -1.77 11.09
C PRO A 49 -2.25 -0.57 12.03
N GLY A 50 -3.32 0.19 11.82
CA GLY A 50 -3.62 1.42 12.55
C GLY A 50 -2.83 2.66 12.08
N GLN A 51 -1.87 2.51 11.16
CA GLN A 51 -1.15 3.64 10.59
C GLN A 51 -1.87 4.24 9.38
N TYR A 52 -1.64 5.54 9.19
CA TYR A 52 -2.19 6.32 8.08
C TYR A 52 -1.06 6.94 7.28
N PHE A 53 -1.23 6.97 5.96
CA PHE A 53 -0.26 7.52 5.03
C PHE A 53 -0.95 8.45 4.03
N TRP A 54 -0.42 9.66 3.91
CA TRP A 54 -0.88 10.64 2.93
C TRP A 54 -0.05 10.55 1.66
N ILE A 55 -0.74 10.45 0.52
CA ILE A 55 -0.17 10.41 -0.82
C ILE A 55 -0.68 11.62 -1.58
N PRO A 56 0.15 12.65 -1.83
CA PRO A 56 -0.29 13.83 -2.54
C PRO A 56 -0.47 13.55 -4.04
N GLN A 57 -1.33 14.32 -4.69
CA GLN A 57 -1.40 14.34 -6.15
C GLN A 57 -0.02 14.59 -6.76
N GLY A 58 0.27 13.93 -7.89
CA GLY A 58 1.54 14.05 -8.59
C GLY A 58 2.67 13.22 -7.96
N CYS A 59 2.48 12.68 -6.75
CA CYS A 59 3.46 11.83 -6.09
C CYS A 59 3.73 10.57 -6.93
N LEU A 60 4.98 10.38 -7.36
CA LEU A 60 5.40 9.18 -8.08
C LEU A 60 5.70 8.06 -7.08
N SER A 61 4.77 7.12 -6.96
CA SER A 61 4.84 6.03 -5.99
C SER A 61 4.40 4.69 -6.59
N SER A 62 4.77 3.60 -5.92
CA SER A 62 4.13 2.28 -6.12
C SER A 62 3.69 1.73 -4.78
N LEU A 63 2.52 1.12 -4.72
CA LEU A 63 2.00 0.44 -3.54
C LEU A 63 2.18 -1.07 -3.71
N THR A 64 2.56 -1.73 -2.63
CA THR A 64 2.51 -3.18 -2.51
C THR A 64 1.62 -3.51 -1.31
N PHE A 65 0.61 -4.32 -1.51
CA PHE A 65 -0.21 -4.87 -0.43
C PHE A 65 0.17 -6.34 -0.27
N LEU A 66 0.58 -6.74 0.93
CA LEU A 66 0.91 -8.12 1.22
C LEU A 66 -0.37 -8.99 1.25
N PRO A 67 -0.24 -10.33 1.15
CA PRO A 67 -1.38 -11.22 1.31
C PRO A 67 -2.17 -10.93 2.59
N ASN A 68 -3.49 -11.08 2.51
CA ASN A 68 -4.45 -10.79 3.58
C ASN A 68 -4.34 -9.37 4.16
N THR A 69 -4.09 -8.37 3.30
CA THR A 69 -4.04 -6.97 3.72
C THR A 69 -5.37 -6.28 3.44
N ARG A 70 -5.95 -5.67 4.47
CA ARG A 70 -7.14 -4.81 4.35
C ARG A 70 -6.77 -3.36 4.58
N VAL A 71 -7.19 -2.50 3.67
CA VAL A 71 -6.93 -1.05 3.73
C VAL A 71 -8.20 -0.27 3.47
N THR A 72 -8.28 0.93 4.07
CA THR A 72 -9.23 1.94 3.62
C THR A 72 -8.51 3.06 2.91
N ARG A 73 -9.20 3.72 1.98
CA ARG A 73 -8.65 4.81 1.20
C ARG A 73 -9.69 5.88 0.91
N CYS A 74 -9.39 7.12 1.28
CA CYS A 74 -10.10 8.29 0.83
C CYS A 74 -9.33 8.97 -0.29
N ASP A 75 -9.95 9.11 -1.47
CA ASP A 75 -9.37 9.79 -2.62
C ASP A 75 -10.03 11.16 -2.84
N PHE A 76 -9.21 12.20 -3.03
CA PHE A 76 -9.63 13.58 -3.22
C PHE A 76 -9.27 14.05 -4.63
N SER A 77 -10.29 14.43 -5.40
CA SER A 77 -10.18 14.85 -6.80
C SER A 77 -9.37 16.15 -6.93
N VAL A 78 -8.60 16.25 -8.01
CA VAL A 78 -7.84 17.45 -8.41
C VAL A 78 -8.69 18.71 -8.62
N ARG A 79 -10.01 18.52 -8.74
CA ARG A 79 -10.98 19.63 -8.91
C ARG A 79 -11.27 20.35 -7.58
N LEU A 80 -10.89 19.75 -6.47
CA LEU A 80 -10.98 20.39 -5.16
C LEU A 80 -9.88 21.46 -5.05
N THR A 81 -10.27 22.68 -4.72
CA THR A 81 -9.37 23.84 -4.64
C THR A 81 -8.76 24.04 -3.25
N ASP A 82 -8.89 23.04 -2.36
CA ASP A 82 -8.36 23.14 -1.00
C ASP A 82 -6.83 23.06 -0.98
N ALA A 83 -6.23 23.66 0.04
CA ALA A 83 -4.80 23.62 0.27
C ALA A 83 -4.37 22.28 0.92
N PHE A 84 -4.45 21.18 0.16
CA PHE A 84 -3.98 19.88 0.61
C PHE A 84 -2.47 19.87 0.86
N ALA A 85 -2.03 19.02 1.79
CA ALA A 85 -0.60 18.78 2.00
C ALA A 85 0.05 18.24 0.72
N GLN A 86 1.16 18.85 0.32
CA GLN A 86 1.90 18.52 -0.91
C GLN A 86 3.01 17.50 -0.71
N GLN A 87 3.34 17.19 0.55
CA GLN A 87 4.34 16.20 0.92
C GLN A 87 3.68 14.86 1.25
N ALA A 88 4.29 13.76 0.81
CA ALA A 88 3.90 12.41 1.20
C ALA A 88 4.45 12.06 2.58
N GLY A 89 3.73 11.24 3.34
CA GLY A 89 4.25 10.73 4.61
C GLY A 89 3.19 10.16 5.52
N TYR A 90 3.65 9.65 6.66
CA TYR A 90 2.78 9.21 7.74
C TYR A 90 2.06 10.40 8.34
N VAL A 91 0.83 10.18 8.76
CA VAL A 91 0.01 11.17 9.44
C VAL A 91 -0.58 10.56 10.70
N LYS A 92 -0.71 11.38 11.73
CA LYS A 92 -1.50 11.04 12.91
C LYS A 92 -2.91 11.62 12.71
N PRO A 93 -3.95 10.80 12.54
CA PRO A 93 -5.31 11.31 12.42
C PRO A 93 -5.77 11.92 13.76
N SER A 94 -6.71 12.87 13.68
CA SER A 94 -7.50 13.26 14.85
C SER A 94 -8.43 12.11 15.26
N ALA A 95 -8.93 12.14 16.50
CA ALA A 95 -9.93 11.18 16.95
C ALA A 95 -11.19 11.20 16.06
N LEU A 96 -11.59 12.39 15.58
CA LEU A 96 -12.72 12.55 14.67
C LEU A 96 -12.44 11.87 13.31
N LEU A 97 -11.27 12.12 12.72
CA LEU A 97 -10.91 11.52 11.43
C LEU A 97 -10.89 9.99 11.51
N SER A 98 -10.31 9.42 12.57
CA SER A 98 -10.33 7.96 12.77
C SER A 98 -11.76 7.42 12.86
N ALA A 99 -12.62 8.04 13.67
CA ALA A 99 -14.02 7.63 13.81
C ALA A 99 -14.82 7.76 12.50
N LEU A 100 -14.55 8.80 11.70
CA LEU A 100 -15.18 8.98 10.38
C LEU A 100 -14.80 7.85 9.42
N ILE A 101 -13.52 7.47 9.37
CA ILE A 101 -13.03 6.39 8.52
C ILE A 101 -13.68 5.05 8.92
N GLU A 102 -13.74 4.74 10.21
CA GLU A 102 -14.43 3.55 10.71
C GLU A 102 -15.92 3.58 10.38
N LYS A 103 -16.58 4.74 10.53
CA LYS A 103 -17.99 4.89 10.18
C LYS A 103 -18.23 4.65 8.69
N LEU A 104 -17.38 5.20 7.82
CA LEU A 104 -17.48 5.10 6.36
C LEU A 104 -17.43 3.65 5.85
N VAL A 105 -16.71 2.75 6.53
CA VAL A 105 -16.70 1.31 6.22
C VAL A 105 -18.11 0.70 6.25
N THR A 106 -18.92 1.12 7.21
CA THR A 106 -20.28 0.57 7.42
C THR A 106 -21.38 1.41 6.76
N THR A 107 -21.05 2.61 6.28
CA THR A 107 -22.01 3.52 5.65
C THR A 107 -22.29 3.08 4.22
N LYS A 108 -23.57 3.02 3.85
CA LYS A 108 -24.01 2.69 2.48
C LYS A 108 -23.33 3.60 1.46
N ALA A 109 -22.64 2.98 0.51
CA ALA A 109 -21.97 3.70 -0.58
C ALA A 109 -22.95 4.57 -1.37
N ARG A 110 -22.50 5.78 -1.73
CA ARG A 110 -23.24 6.79 -2.49
C ARG A 110 -24.54 7.27 -1.84
N SER A 111 -24.68 7.08 -0.52
CA SER A 111 -25.77 7.71 0.25
C SER A 111 -25.44 9.18 0.55
N GLU A 112 -26.47 9.99 0.77
CA GLU A 112 -26.33 11.37 1.27
C GLU A 112 -25.50 11.40 2.56
N HIS A 113 -25.79 10.49 3.48
CA HIS A 113 -25.02 10.33 4.71
C HIS A 113 -23.52 10.06 4.46
N GLN A 114 -23.17 9.25 3.45
CA GLN A 114 -21.75 9.06 3.09
C GLN A 114 -21.12 10.36 2.58
N MET A 115 -21.85 11.13 1.78
CA MET A 115 -21.36 12.40 1.25
C MET A 115 -21.12 13.41 2.36
N ASP A 116 -21.99 13.48 3.36
CA ASP A 116 -21.82 14.33 4.55
C ASP A 116 -20.57 13.95 5.34
N LEU A 117 -20.39 12.65 5.61
CA LEU A 117 -19.18 12.16 6.30
C LEU A 117 -17.91 12.47 5.52
N LEU A 118 -17.93 12.30 4.18
CA LEU A 118 -16.81 12.63 3.32
C LEU A 118 -16.51 14.13 3.27
N ALA A 119 -17.52 14.99 3.40
CA ALA A 119 -17.32 16.42 3.54
C ALA A 119 -16.59 16.77 4.85
N VAL A 120 -16.92 16.11 5.97
CA VAL A 120 -16.16 16.29 7.23
C VAL A 120 -14.74 15.76 7.09
N VAL A 121 -14.54 14.58 6.48
CA VAL A 121 -13.20 14.04 6.20
C VAL A 121 -12.36 15.03 5.39
N ARG A 122 -12.95 15.69 4.37
CA ARG A 122 -12.28 16.74 3.58
C ARG A 122 -11.67 17.81 4.47
N HIS A 123 -12.43 18.30 5.46
CA HIS A 123 -11.95 19.35 6.35
C HIS A 123 -10.85 18.85 7.29
N GLU A 124 -11.02 17.66 7.85
CA GLU A 124 -10.03 17.07 8.76
C GLU A 124 -8.68 16.85 8.07
N VAL A 125 -8.67 16.40 6.81
CA VAL A 125 -7.40 16.11 6.11
C VAL A 125 -6.55 17.35 5.80
N LEU A 126 -7.15 18.55 5.79
CA LEU A 126 -6.40 19.80 5.56
C LEU A 126 -5.50 20.18 6.73
N THR A 127 -5.75 19.61 7.90
CA THR A 127 -4.94 19.86 9.11
C THR A 127 -3.76 18.89 9.25
N LEU A 128 -3.70 17.87 8.40
CA LEU A 128 -2.68 16.84 8.48
C LEU A 128 -1.30 17.42 8.16
N LYS A 129 -0.29 16.89 8.86
CA LYS A 129 1.12 17.24 8.67
C LYS A 129 1.90 15.96 8.32
N PRO A 130 1.90 15.53 7.05
CA PRO A 130 2.58 14.32 6.64
C PRO A 130 4.08 14.42 6.87
N MET A 131 4.66 13.38 7.48
CA MET A 131 6.09 13.28 7.70
C MET A 131 6.60 11.89 7.32
N LEU A 132 7.72 11.87 6.58
CA LEU A 132 8.44 10.62 6.35
C LEU A 132 9.30 10.37 7.57
N THR A 133 9.03 9.26 8.25
CA THR A 133 9.82 8.75 9.36
C THR A 133 10.20 7.31 9.02
N SER A 134 11.28 6.81 9.63
CA SER A 134 11.66 5.41 9.47
C SER A 134 11.25 4.63 10.71
N SER A 135 10.56 3.51 10.49
CA SER A 135 10.33 2.48 11.51
C SER A 135 11.40 1.39 11.41
N PRO A 136 11.63 0.58 12.46
CA PRO A 136 12.55 -0.56 12.38
C PRO A 136 12.21 -1.52 11.23
N LEU A 137 10.92 -1.72 10.96
CA LEU A 137 10.45 -2.54 9.84
C LEU A 137 10.79 -1.89 8.49
N THR A 138 10.56 -0.58 8.36
CA THR A 138 10.95 0.21 7.19
C THR A 138 12.45 0.07 6.91
N ASP A 139 13.30 0.26 7.93
CA ASP A 139 14.75 0.10 7.78
C ASP A 139 15.14 -1.32 7.37
N SER A 140 14.49 -2.33 7.95
CA SER A 140 14.73 -3.74 7.64
C SER A 140 14.37 -4.07 6.19
N ILE A 141 13.22 -3.58 5.69
CA ILE A 141 12.79 -3.77 4.30
C ILE A 141 13.75 -3.09 3.32
N ASN A 142 14.22 -1.86 3.61
CA ASN A 142 15.14 -1.15 2.73
C ASN A 142 16.54 -1.80 2.67
N LYS A 143 16.95 -2.51 3.72
CA LYS A 143 18.22 -3.25 3.78
C LYS A 143 18.11 -4.66 3.21
N TRP A 144 16.90 -5.23 3.16
CA TRP A 144 16.67 -6.58 2.70
C TRP A 144 17.10 -6.78 1.25
N LYS A 145 17.71 -7.94 0.99
CA LYS A 145 18.03 -8.47 -0.33
C LYS A 145 17.84 -9.99 -0.30
N PRO A 146 17.53 -10.62 -1.46
CA PRO A 146 17.46 -12.07 -1.53
C PRO A 146 18.73 -12.74 -1.02
N GLY A 147 18.58 -13.74 -0.15
CA GLY A 147 19.69 -14.53 0.41
C GLY A 147 20.54 -13.82 1.48
N CYS A 148 20.17 -12.62 1.93
CA CYS A 148 20.86 -11.96 3.04
C CYS A 148 20.18 -12.27 4.38
N ASP A 149 20.99 -12.42 5.43
CA ASP A 149 20.51 -12.40 6.81
C ASP A 149 19.79 -11.07 7.06
N SER A 150 18.53 -11.16 7.46
CA SER A 150 17.69 -9.98 7.64
C SER A 150 16.85 -10.12 8.90
N SER A 151 16.58 -8.99 9.54
CA SER A 151 15.76 -8.90 10.75
C SER A 151 14.25 -8.93 10.48
N ILE A 152 13.84 -9.22 9.24
CA ILE A 152 12.42 -9.36 8.89
C ILE A 152 11.94 -10.78 9.20
N SER A 153 10.63 -10.93 9.40
CA SER A 153 10.03 -12.25 9.60
C SER A 153 10.20 -13.14 8.37
N ILE A 154 10.12 -14.45 8.57
CA ILE A 154 10.24 -15.44 7.49
C ILE A 154 9.14 -15.24 6.45
N GLU A 155 7.92 -14.94 6.90
CA GLU A 155 6.77 -14.68 6.03
C GLU A 155 7.02 -13.45 5.16
N LEU A 156 7.55 -12.37 5.74
CA LEU A 156 7.89 -11.17 4.97
C LEU A 156 9.03 -11.45 3.99
N CYS A 157 10.05 -12.22 4.38
CA CYS A 157 11.15 -12.61 3.51
C CYS A 157 10.65 -13.40 2.28
N LEU A 158 9.75 -14.36 2.50
CA LEU A 158 9.09 -15.13 1.45
C LEU A 158 8.38 -14.22 0.45
N VAL A 159 7.53 -13.31 0.96
CA VAL A 159 6.72 -12.42 0.13
C VAL A 159 7.60 -11.44 -0.65
N LEU A 160 8.68 -10.90 -0.05
CA LEU A 160 9.62 -10.03 -0.74
C LEU A 160 10.44 -10.78 -1.81
N THR A 161 10.76 -12.07 -1.57
CA THR A 161 11.43 -12.94 -2.55
C THR A 161 10.55 -13.16 -3.77
N LEU A 162 9.27 -13.49 -3.56
CA LEU A 162 8.31 -13.67 -4.66
C LEU A 162 8.01 -12.36 -5.39
N ARG A 163 7.97 -11.23 -4.67
CA ARG A 163 7.90 -9.90 -5.29
C ARG A 163 9.08 -9.65 -6.24
N GLU A 164 10.30 -10.03 -5.87
CA GLU A 164 11.48 -9.92 -6.73
C GLU A 164 11.42 -10.91 -7.90
N ALA A 165 10.94 -12.14 -7.69
CA ALA A 165 10.70 -13.12 -8.76
C ALA A 165 9.75 -12.58 -9.84
N ARG A 166 8.60 -12.01 -9.42
CA ARG A 166 7.64 -11.36 -10.33
C ARG A 166 8.29 -10.22 -11.11
N LYS A 167 9.09 -9.39 -10.43
CA LYS A 167 9.83 -8.29 -11.08
C LYS A 167 10.85 -8.80 -12.11
N MET A 168 11.59 -9.85 -11.80
CA MET A 168 12.52 -10.48 -12.74
C MET A 168 11.78 -11.02 -13.96
N LYS A 169 10.64 -11.68 -13.75
CA LYS A 169 9.80 -12.19 -14.84
C LYS A 169 9.26 -11.07 -15.73
N LEU A 170 8.72 -9.99 -15.16
CA LEU A 170 8.27 -8.80 -15.89
C LEU A 170 9.41 -8.09 -16.64
N SER A 171 10.67 -8.31 -16.22
CA SER A 171 11.86 -7.82 -16.90
C SER A 171 12.39 -8.79 -17.98
N GLY A 172 11.63 -9.84 -18.31
CA GLY A 172 11.95 -10.80 -19.36
C GLY A 172 12.95 -11.89 -18.97
N LYS A 173 13.25 -12.09 -17.68
CA LYS A 173 14.09 -13.21 -17.24
C LYS A 173 13.36 -14.54 -17.40
N LYS A 174 14.10 -15.57 -17.83
CA LYS A 174 13.58 -16.94 -17.95
C LYS A 174 13.31 -17.52 -16.55
N GLN A 175 12.29 -18.36 -16.44
CA GLN A 175 11.93 -19.02 -15.18
C GLN A 175 13.12 -19.77 -14.56
N ALA A 176 13.86 -20.56 -15.35
CA ALA A 176 15.04 -21.28 -14.87
C ALA A 176 16.07 -20.36 -14.18
N ASP A 177 16.31 -19.16 -14.72
CA ASP A 177 17.24 -18.19 -14.11
C ASP A 177 16.70 -17.63 -12.79
N ILE A 178 15.37 -17.47 -12.67
CA ILE A 178 14.70 -16.98 -11.47
C ILE A 178 14.78 -18.05 -10.38
N VAL A 179 14.42 -19.30 -10.72
CA VAL A 179 14.42 -20.43 -9.79
C VAL A 179 15.84 -20.76 -9.31
N ALA A 180 16.82 -20.76 -10.21
CA ALA A 180 18.23 -20.95 -9.83
C ALA A 180 18.72 -19.88 -8.85
N LYS A 181 18.30 -18.63 -9.05
CA LYS A 181 18.78 -17.49 -8.26
C LYS A 181 18.09 -17.35 -6.90
N LEU A 182 16.78 -17.59 -6.83
CA LEU A 182 15.96 -17.26 -5.67
C LEU A 182 15.46 -18.49 -4.90
N PHE A 183 15.45 -19.67 -5.54
CA PHE A 183 14.83 -20.89 -5.01
C PHE A 183 15.76 -22.11 -5.13
N ASN A 184 17.08 -21.90 -5.25
CA ASN A 184 18.09 -22.98 -5.30
C ASN A 184 17.80 -24.09 -6.33
N ASN A 185 17.24 -23.76 -7.50
CA ASN A 185 16.83 -24.70 -8.55
C ASN A 185 15.64 -25.61 -8.16
N ASN A 186 14.84 -25.23 -7.16
CA ASN A 186 13.63 -25.95 -6.76
C ASN A 186 12.39 -25.36 -7.46
N ASP A 187 12.08 -25.86 -8.67
CA ASP A 187 10.93 -25.39 -9.46
C ASP A 187 9.58 -25.69 -8.77
N GLU A 188 9.46 -26.84 -8.09
CA GLU A 188 8.22 -27.23 -7.42
C GLU A 188 7.88 -26.27 -6.27
N GLU A 189 8.88 -25.92 -5.44
CA GLU A 189 8.73 -24.93 -4.39
C GLU A 189 8.34 -23.56 -4.96
N TYR A 190 9.00 -23.13 -6.04
CA TYR A 190 8.66 -21.86 -6.70
C TYR A 190 7.19 -21.81 -7.14
N GLU A 191 6.69 -22.87 -7.78
CA GLU A 191 5.31 -22.92 -8.27
C GLU A 191 4.29 -22.94 -7.12
N GLN A 192 4.51 -23.78 -6.10
CA GLN A 192 3.64 -23.84 -4.92
C GLN A 192 3.56 -22.48 -4.20
N LEU A 193 4.70 -21.83 -4.03
CA LEU A 193 4.78 -20.50 -3.41
C LEU A 193 4.12 -19.40 -4.26
N CYS A 194 4.19 -19.50 -5.59
CA CYS A 194 3.47 -18.57 -6.46
C CYS A 194 1.96 -18.67 -6.25
N PHE A 195 1.40 -19.89 -6.24
CA PHE A 195 -0.02 -20.08 -5.95
C PHE A 195 -0.42 -19.58 -4.56
N LEU A 196 0.42 -19.84 -3.54
CA LEU A 196 0.15 -19.40 -2.17
C LEU A 196 0.12 -17.86 -2.07
N VAL A 197 1.07 -17.17 -2.70
CA VAL A 197 1.27 -15.73 -2.47
C VAL A 197 0.57 -14.86 -3.52
N PHE A 198 0.50 -15.28 -4.78
CA PHE A 198 -0.17 -14.54 -5.85
C PHE A 198 -1.59 -15.02 -6.12
N GLY A 199 -1.95 -16.23 -5.70
CA GLY A 199 -3.21 -16.88 -6.07
C GLY A 199 -3.21 -17.49 -7.47
N GLU A 200 -2.08 -17.39 -8.18
CA GLU A 200 -1.90 -17.84 -9.56
C GLU A 200 -0.43 -18.21 -9.81
N ALA A 201 -0.18 -19.00 -10.85
CA ALA A 201 1.17 -19.19 -11.36
C ALA A 201 1.69 -17.89 -11.97
N LEU A 202 2.97 -17.58 -11.75
CA LEU A 202 3.64 -16.45 -12.37
C LEU A 202 4.03 -16.75 -13.79
#